data_AF-A0A9D2WQ71-F1
#
_entry.id   AF-A0A9D2WQ71-F1
#
_cell.length_a   1.000
_cell.length_b   1.000
_cell.length_c   1.000
_cell.angle_alpha   90.00
_cell.angle_beta   90.00
_cell.angle_gamma   90.00
#
_symmetry.space_group_name_H-M   'P 1'
#
loop_
_entity.id
_entity.type
_entity.pdbx_description
1 polymer ?
#
loop_
_entity_poly.entity_id
_entity_poly.type
_entity_poly.pdbx_seq_one_letter_code
_entity_poly.pdbx_strand_id
1 'polypeptide(L)' 'MNDSDKWNLIIRNAEQFWIIKEEGTSQYVVMKKPVGLFGNGQPIKHYQAANNEEAIEKGLIIAKENNLY' A
#
# COMPACT_ATOMS: atom_id res chain seq x y z
N MET A 1 -19.61 17.67 -12.59
CA MET A 1 -18.19 17.43 -12.88
C MET A 1 -17.42 17.59 -11.59
N ASN A 2 -16.87 16.48 -11.09
CA ASN A 2 -15.53 16.40 -10.49
C ASN A 2 -15.42 15.00 -9.89
N ASP A 3 -15.29 14.01 -10.77
CA ASP A 3 -14.57 12.80 -10.41
C ASP A 3 -13.13 13.23 -10.21
N SER A 4 -12.80 13.61 -8.99
CA SER A 4 -11.42 13.85 -8.59
C SER A 4 -10.68 12.54 -8.80
N ASP A 5 -9.86 12.47 -9.86
CA ASP A 5 -8.85 11.44 -10.04
C ASP A 5 -7.94 11.47 -8.82
N LYS A 6 -8.30 10.74 -7.76
CA LYS A 6 -7.47 10.59 -6.56
C LYS A 6 -6.32 9.66 -6.93
N TRP A 7 -5.14 10.22 -7.12
CA TRP A 7 -3.97 9.46 -7.51
C TRP A 7 -3.31 8.88 -6.27
N ASN A 8 -3.43 7.56 -6.11
CA ASN A 8 -2.76 6.86 -5.03
C ASN A 8 -1.24 6.83 -5.25
N LEU A 9 -0.47 7.16 -4.21
CA LEU A 9 0.99 7.22 -4.27
C LEU A 9 1.61 5.92 -3.75
N ILE A 10 2.39 5.22 -4.58
CA ILE A 10 3.18 4.07 -4.10
C ILE A 10 4.38 4.60 -3.31
N ILE A 11 4.35 4.46 -1.99
CA ILE A 11 5.44 4.89 -1.11
C ILE A 11 6.50 3.80 -0.90
N ARG A 12 6.16 2.53 -1.14
CA ARG A 12 7.11 1.41 -1.14
C ARG A 12 6.73 0.38 -2.18
N ASN A 13 7.71 -0.06 -2.95
CA ASN A 13 7.60 -1.14 -3.92
C ASN A 13 8.56 -2.26 -3.53
N ALA A 14 8.05 -3.32 -2.90
CA ALA A 14 8.82 -4.50 -2.50
C ALA A 14 8.58 -5.65 -3.51
N GLU A 15 9.27 -6.78 -3.39
CA GLU A 15 9.12 -7.88 -4.36
C GLU A 15 7.69 -8.42 -4.41
N GLN A 16 7.07 -8.68 -3.27
CA GLN A 16 5.75 -9.34 -3.17
C GLN A 16 4.59 -8.40 -2.83
N PHE A 17 4.86 -7.13 -2.49
CA PHE A 17 3.83 -6.17 -2.07
C PHE A 17 4.17 -4.71 -2.42
N TRP A 18 3.14 -3.87 -2.36
CA TRP A 18 3.20 -2.42 -2.39
C TRP A 18 2.70 -1.85 -1.07
N ILE A 19 3.23 -0.69 -0.69
CA ILE A 19 2.60 0.18 0.29
C ILE A 19 2.15 1.43 -0.46
N ILE A 20 0.87 1.73 -0.37
CA ILE A 20 0.23 2.79 -1.13
C ILE A 20 -0.40 3.77 -0.17
N LYS A 21 -0.20 5.07 -0.40
CA LYS A 21 -0.82 6.17 0.33
C LYS A 21 -2.04 6.67 -0.44
N GLU A 22 -3.15 6.81 0.26
CA GLU A 22 -4.34 7.46 -0.28
C GLU A 22 -4.17 8.98 -0.26
N GLU A 23 -4.37 9.62 -1.42
CA GLU A 23 -4.15 11.06 -1.59
C GLU A 23 -5.01 11.90 -0.65
N GLY A 24 -4.40 12.93 -0.04
CA GLY A 24 -5.09 13.84 0.87
C GLY A 24 -5.46 13.23 2.22
N THR A 25 -5.00 12.01 2.53
CA THR A 25 -5.27 11.34 3.79
C THR A 25 -3.97 10.87 4.48
N SER A 26 -4.13 10.48 5.75
CA SER A 26 -3.12 9.72 6.50
C SER A 26 -3.36 8.21 6.41
N GLN A 27 -4.13 7.75 5.42
CA GLN A 27 -4.45 6.35 5.19
C GLN A 27 -3.49 5.72 4.19
N TYR A 28 -3.10 4.48 4.49
CA TYR A 28 -2.20 3.67 3.71
C TYR A 28 -2.78 2.27 3.59
N VAL A 29 -2.42 1.57 2.51
CA VAL A 29 -2.79 0.18 2.29
C VAL A 29 -1.57 -0.63 1.90
N VAL A 30 -1.42 -1.81 2.53
CA VAL A 30 -0.50 -2.84 2.03
C VAL A 30 -1.24 -3.65 0.98
N MET A 31 -0.72 -3.70 -0.23
CA MET A 31 -1.28 -4.47 -1.33
C MET A 31 -0.33 -5.59 -1.73
N LYS A 32 -0.81 -6.84 -1.76
CA LYS A 32 -0.09 -7.97 -2.33
C LYS A 32 -0.01 -7.81 -3.85
N LYS A 33 1.17 -8.02 -4.44
CA LYS A 33 1.32 -8.00 -5.90
C LYS A 33 0.68 -9.23 -6.53
N PRO A 34 0.16 -9.11 -7.76
CA PRO A 34 -0.30 -10.26 -8.52
C PRO A 34 0.87 -11.19 -8.86
N VAL A 35 0.61 -12.49 -8.89
CA VAL A 35 1.55 -13.49 -9.41
C VAL A 35 1.33 -13.60 -10.92
N GLY A 36 1.90 -12.66 -11.68
CA GLY A 36 1.77 -12.61 -13.15
C GLY A 36 1.85 -11.20 -13.73
N LEU A 37 1.91 -11.11 -15.07
CA LEU A 37 2.04 -9.83 -15.80
C LEU A 37 0.74 -9.02 -15.85
N PHE A 38 -0.41 -9.64 -15.59
CA PHE A 38 -1.71 -9.02 -15.71
C PHE A 38 -2.55 -9.29 -14.47
N GLY A 39 -2.69 -8.28 -13.62
CA GLY A 39 -3.55 -8.32 -12.45
C GLY A 39 -3.46 -7.01 -11.66
N ASN A 40 -4.55 -6.66 -11.00
CA ASN A 40 -4.51 -5.65 -9.94
C ASN A 40 -3.99 -6.34 -8.68
N GLY A 41 -3.14 -5.68 -7.91
CA GLY A 41 -2.74 -6.19 -6.59
C GLY A 41 -3.95 -6.37 -5.68
N GLN A 42 -3.82 -7.19 -4.63
CA GLN A 42 -4.89 -7.43 -3.66
C GLN A 42 -4.64 -6.61 -2.39
N PRO A 43 -5.58 -5.79 -1.90
CA PRO A 43 -5.44 -5.11 -0.63
C PRO A 43 -5.44 -6.13 0.52
N ILE A 44 -4.46 -6.02 1.40
CA ILE A 44 -4.29 -6.87 2.58
C ILE A 44 -4.88 -6.17 3.79
N LYS A 45 -4.44 -4.94 4.04
CA LYS A 45 -4.82 -4.19 5.22
C LYS A 45 -4.65 -2.68 5.00
N HIS A 46 -5.66 -1.93 5.40
CA HIS A 46 -5.61 -0.47 5.49
C HIS A 46 -5.18 -0.06 6.90
N TYR A 47 -4.40 1.01 7.02
CA TYR A 47 -3.89 1.50 8.29
C TYR A 47 -3.56 2.99 8.20
N GLN A 48 -3.31 3.61 9.36
CA GLN A 48 -2.94 5.01 9.45
C GLN A 48 -1.49 5.18 9.92
N ALA A 49 -0.84 6.22 9.41
CA ALA A 49 0.49 6.66 9.84
C ALA A 49 0.62 8.18 9.71
N ALA A 50 1.43 8.80 10.56
CA ALA A 50 1.66 10.23 10.57
C ALA A 50 2.53 10.66 9.38
N ASN A 51 3.50 9.83 8.98
CA ASN A 51 4.44 10.12 7.90
C ASN A 51 4.79 8.85 7.10
N ASN A 52 5.56 9.02 6.01
CA ASN A 52 5.93 7.90 5.13
C ASN A 52 6.85 6.88 5.81
N GLU A 53 7.72 7.30 6.73
CA GLU A 53 8.66 6.39 7.43
C GLU A 53 7.90 5.43 8.34
N GLU A 54 7.02 5.98 9.20
CA GLU A 54 6.13 5.20 10.06
C GLU A 54 5.19 4.32 9.22
N ALA A 55 4.73 4.83 8.07
CA ALA A 55 3.91 4.05 7.15
C ALA A 55 4.67 2.85 6.61
N ILE A 56 5.94 3.00 6.24
CA ILE A 56 6.79 1.91 5.76
C ILE A 56 6.99 0.90 6.88
N GLU A 57 7.40 1.31 8.08
CA GLU A 57 7.63 0.40 9.21
C GLU A 57 6.40 -0.43 9.56
N LYS A 58 5.23 0.21 9.73
CA LYS A 58 3.96 -0.48 9.97
C LYS A 58 3.58 -1.40 8.81
N GLY A 59 3.79 -0.95 7.58
CA GLY A 59 3.50 -1.76 6.39
C GLY A 59 4.40 -3.00 6.28
N LEU A 60 5.67 -2.90 6.68
CA LEU A 60 6.59 -4.03 6.75
C LEU A 60 6.15 -5.06 7.81
N ILE A 61 5.71 -4.60 8.97
CA ILE A 61 5.16 -5.49 10.02
C ILE A 61 3.94 -6.25 9.48
N ILE A 62 2.99 -5.53 8.86
CA ILE A 62 1.80 -6.13 8.24
C ILE A 62 2.19 -7.14 7.15
N ALA A 63 3.15 -6.79 6.28
CA ALA A 63 3.62 -7.69 5.23
C ALA A 63 4.23 -8.97 5.80
N LYS A 64 5.03 -8.85 6.87
CA LYS A 64 5.63 -9.99 7.58
C LYS A 64 4.58 -10.90 8.22
N GLU A 65 3.57 -10.32 8.88
CA GLU A 65 2.43 -11.07 9.45
C GLU A 65 1.63 -11.85 8.39
N ASN A 66 1.68 -11.41 7.13
CA ASN A 66 0.97 -12.01 6.01
C ASN A 66 1.88 -12.88 5.10
N ASN A 67 3.11 -13.16 5.52
CA ASN A 67 4.11 -13.96 4.79
C ASN A 67 4.48 -13.38 3.40
N LEU A 68 4.67 -12.06 3.33
CA LEU A 68 5.03 -11.35 2.10
C LEU A 68 6.41 -10.68 2.14
N TYR A 69 7.19 -10.95 3.18
CA TYR A 69 8.52 -10.42 3.40
C TYR A 69 9.58 -11.52 3.21
#